data_AF-A0A3D3VXH2-F1
#
_entry.id   AF-A0A3D3VXH2-F1
#
_cell.length_a   1.000
_cell.length_b   1.000
_cell.length_c   1.000
_cell.angle_alpha   90.00
_cell.angle_beta   90.00
_cell.angle_gamma   90.00
#
_symmetry.space_group_name_H-M   'P 1'
#
loop_
_entity.id
_entity.type
_entity.pdbx_description
1 polymer ?
#
loop_
_entity_poly.entity_id
_entity_poly.type
_entity_poly.pdbx_seq_one_letter_code
_entity_poly.pdbx_strand_id
1 'polypeptide(L)'
;MAKNKKDNSDFMSKCSFCGGEFGAQEMTVLEEKEQKTTLHATCRECKTSALFFISNGQAGLLSLGVATDLDKEEVKNKFSRFAVTADEVIDAHQLVSQGDVAKLFQ
;
A
#
# COMPACT_ATOMS: atom_id res chain seq x y z
N MET A 1 -16.25 -7.04 -32.83
CA MET A 1 -14.84 -6.58 -32.78
C MET A 1 -14.43 -6.49 -31.33
N ALA A 2 -13.67 -7.47 -30.84
CA ALA A 2 -13.26 -7.57 -29.45
C ALA A 2 -12.18 -6.53 -29.13
N LYS A 3 -12.39 -5.70 -28.12
CA LYS A 3 -11.35 -4.83 -27.54
C LYS A 3 -10.59 -5.66 -26.51
N ASN A 4 -9.36 -6.06 -26.83
CA ASN A 4 -8.43 -6.69 -25.90
C ASN A 4 -8.15 -5.74 -24.73
N LYS A 5 -8.64 -6.12 -23.54
CA LYS A 5 -8.19 -5.55 -22.27
C LYS A 5 -6.76 -6.08 -22.08
N LYS A 6 -5.76 -5.21 -22.16
CA LYS A 6 -4.36 -5.58 -21.90
C LYS A 6 -4.29 -6.09 -20.46
N ASP A 7 -4.08 -7.39 -20.30
CA ASP A 7 -3.84 -7.99 -18.99
C ASP A 7 -2.52 -7.46 -18.44
N ASN A 8 -2.59 -6.68 -17.36
CA ASN A 8 -1.46 -6.25 -16.54
C ASN A 8 -0.88 -7.41 -15.69
N SER A 9 -0.95 -8.65 -16.19
CA SER A 9 -0.78 -9.87 -15.39
C SER A 9 0.67 -10.27 -15.09
N ASP A 10 1.67 -9.52 -15.56
CA ASP A 10 3.09 -9.88 -15.38
C ASP A 10 3.73 -9.30 -14.11
N PHE A 11 2.91 -8.72 -13.21
CA PHE A 11 3.34 -8.38 -11.87
C PHE A 11 3.36 -9.64 -10.98
N MET A 12 4.25 -10.59 -11.28
CA MET A 12 4.55 -11.69 -10.38
C MET A 12 5.47 -11.19 -9.25
N SER A 13 4.89 -10.41 -8.34
CA SER A 13 5.56 -9.95 -7.14
C SER A 13 5.81 -11.14 -6.21
N LYS A 14 7.08 -11.53 -6.09
CA LYS A 14 7.54 -12.40 -5.01
C LYS A 14 7.54 -11.62 -3.70
N CYS A 15 7.16 -12.29 -2.62
CA CYS A 15 7.32 -11.79 -1.28
C CYS A 15 8.81 -11.76 -0.92
N SER A 16 9.35 -10.57 -0.67
CA SER A 16 10.75 -10.39 -0.28
C SER A 16 11.10 -10.99 1.08
N PHE A 17 10.11 -11.45 1.85
CA PHE A 17 10.29 -12.01 3.19
C PHE A 17 10.36 -13.54 3.17
N CYS A 18 9.41 -14.22 2.52
CA CYS A 18 9.37 -15.69 2.49
C CYS A 18 9.67 -16.31 1.11
N GLY A 19 9.76 -15.49 0.05
CA GLY A 19 9.93 -15.96 -1.33
C GLY A 19 8.65 -16.47 -2.01
N GLY A 20 7.55 -16.57 -1.27
CA GLY A 20 6.22 -16.92 -1.78
C GLY A 20 5.64 -15.87 -2.72
N GLU A 21 4.43 -16.10 -3.23
CA GLU A 21 3.80 -15.21 -4.22
C GLU A 21 2.66 -14.38 -3.62
N PHE A 22 2.53 -13.13 -4.07
CA PHE A 22 1.30 -12.37 -3.87
C PHE A 22 0.28 -12.81 -4.93
N GLY A 23 -0.76 -13.54 -4.50
CA GLY A 23 -1.81 -13.98 -5.42
C GLY A 23 -2.72 -12.82 -5.86
N ALA A 24 -3.19 -12.83 -7.11
CA ALA A 24 -4.06 -11.78 -7.66
C ALA A 24 -5.35 -11.52 -6.85
N GLN A 25 -5.89 -12.56 -6.21
CA GLN A 25 -7.07 -12.46 -5.34
C GLN A 25 -6.80 -11.71 -4.03
N GLU A 26 -5.55 -11.62 -3.60
CA GLU A 26 -5.11 -10.90 -2.40
C GLU A 26 -4.74 -9.44 -2.69
N MET A 27 -4.79 -9.03 -3.96
CA MET A 27 -4.47 -7.66 -4.35
C MET A 27 -5.71 -6.77 -4.29
N THR A 28 -5.55 -5.60 -3.67
CA THR A 28 -6.57 -4.56 -3.59
C THR A 28 -6.02 -3.30 -4.25
N VAL A 29 -6.58 -2.91 -5.40
CA VAL A 29 -6.24 -1.64 -6.05
C VAL A 29 -6.77 -0.50 -5.20
N LEU A 30 -5.88 0.43 -4.82
CA LEU A 30 -6.20 1.58 -3.97
C LEU A 30 -6.36 2.86 -4.80
N GLU A 31 -5.54 3.00 -5.85
CA GLU A 31 -5.58 4.13 -6.75
C GLU A 31 -5.11 3.70 -8.15
N GLU A 32 -5.82 4.15 -9.16
CA GLU A 32 -5.44 3.97 -10.57
C GLU A 32 -5.49 5.35 -11.26
N LYS A 33 -4.32 5.78 -11.76
CA LYS A 33 -4.12 6.97 -12.59
C LYS A 33 -3.48 6.50 -13.91
N GLU A 34 -3.53 7.32 -14.96
CA GLU A 34 -3.15 6.92 -16.33
C GLU A 34 -1.90 6.04 -16.46
N GLN A 35 -0.84 6.36 -15.72
CA GLN A 35 0.43 5.64 -15.76
C GLN A 35 0.90 5.20 -14.37
N LYS A 36 0.01 5.19 -13.37
CA LYS A 36 0.34 4.84 -11.99
C LYS A 36 -0.75 3.99 -11.36
N THR A 37 -0.37 2.88 -10.76
CA THR A 37 -1.27 2.02 -10.00
C THR A 37 -0.69 1.82 -8.62
N THR A 38 -1.48 2.10 -7.59
CA THR A 38 -1.15 1.72 -6.22
C THR A 38 -2.05 0.60 -5.76
N LEU A 39 -1.46 -0.46 -5.21
CA LEU A 39 -2.19 -1.63 -4.72
C LEU A 39 -1.63 -2.10 -3.37
N HIS A 40 -2.51 -2.64 -2.54
CA HIS A 40 -2.16 -3.39 -1.34
C HIS A 40 -2.24 -4.89 -1.63
N ALA A 41 -1.36 -5.68 -1.03
CA ALA A 41 -1.46 -7.13 -1.07
C ALA A 41 -0.96 -7.76 0.23
N THR A 42 -1.57 -8.88 0.61
CA THR A 42 -1.12 -9.70 1.73
C THR A 42 -0.63 -11.05 1.23
N CYS A 43 0.59 -11.43 1.60
CA CYS A 43 1.16 -12.73 1.24
C CYS A 43 0.38 -13.86 1.93
N ARG A 44 -0.06 -14.86 1.17
CA ARG A 44 -0.84 -15.98 1.74
C ARG A 44 -0.04 -16.85 2.70
N GLU A 45 1.26 -16.96 2.47
CA GLU A 45 2.17 -17.84 3.21
C GLU A 45 2.59 -17.24 4.53
N CYS A 46 3.24 -16.06 4.51
CA CYS A 46 3.80 -15.44 5.72
C CYS A 46 2.96 -14.28 6.28
N LYS A 47 1.81 -13.97 5.65
CA LYS A 47 0.89 -12.89 6.04
C LYS A 47 1.48 -11.48 6.04
N THR A 48 2.68 -11.28 5.51
CA THR A 48 3.24 -9.95 5.31
C THR A 48 2.39 -9.16 4.33
N SER A 49 1.97 -7.96 4.73
CA SER A 49 1.29 -7.00 3.87
C SER A 49 2.29 -6.06 3.21
N ALA A 50 1.98 -5.63 1.99
CA ALA A 50 2.79 -4.69 1.25
C ALA A 50 1.92 -3.72 0.44
N LEU A 51 2.40 -2.48 0.32
CA LEU A 51 1.95 -1.52 -0.67
C LEU A 51 2.88 -1.57 -1.88
N PHE A 52 2.29 -1.58 -3.07
CA PHE A 52 3.01 -1.56 -4.33
C PHE A 52 2.64 -0.31 -5.12
N PHE A 53 3.66 0.44 -5.51
CA PHE A 53 3.55 1.61 -6.36
C PHE A 53 4.15 1.26 -7.72
N ILE A 54 3.27 1.10 -8.70
CA ILE A 54 3.61 0.74 -10.06
C ILE A 54 3.48 1.99 -10.91
N SER A 55 4.51 2.32 -11.69
CA SER A 55 4.45 3.41 -12.65
C SER A 55 5.02 3.00 -13.99
N ASN A 56 4.36 3.43 -15.07
CA ASN A 56 4.76 3.14 -16.43
C ASN A 56 5.25 4.42 -17.12
N GLY A 57 6.56 4.59 -17.22
CA GLY A 57 7.20 5.76 -17.79
C GLY A 57 7.86 5.49 -19.14
N GLN A 58 8.49 6.53 -19.72
CA GLN A 58 9.28 6.37 -20.95
C GLN A 58 10.48 5.41 -20.77
N ALA A 59 11.01 5.32 -19.54
CA ALA A 59 12.08 4.41 -19.18
C ALA A 59 11.61 2.96 -18.90
N GLY A 60 10.30 2.69 -19.04
CA GLY A 60 9.69 1.39 -18.78
C GLY A 60 8.89 1.33 -17.48
N LEU A 61 8.62 0.10 -17.04
CA LEU A 61 7.86 -0.20 -15.82
C LEU A 61 8.77 -0.09 -14.60
N LEU A 62 8.39 0.78 -13.67
CA LEU A 62 8.98 0.87 -12.33
C LEU A 62 7.97 0.32 -11.33
N SER A 63 8.40 -0.61 -10.48
CA SER A 63 7.60 -1.10 -9.35
C SER A 63 8.38 -0.99 -8.05
N LEU A 64 7.76 -0.36 -7.05
CA LEU A 64 8.29 -0.25 -5.69
C LEU A 64 7.32 -0.93 -4.72
N GLY A 65 7.82 -1.92 -3.97
CA GLY A 65 7.07 -2.56 -2.88
C GLY A 65 7.58 -2.08 -1.52
N VAL A 66 6.68 -1.73 -0.61
CA VAL A 66 6.97 -1.34 0.77
C VAL A 66 6.16 -2.23 1.70
N ALA A 67 6.84 -2.93 2.61
CA ALA A 67 6.17 -3.71 3.64
C ALA A 67 5.36 -2.79 4.56
N THR A 68 4.18 -3.25 4.97
CA THR A 68 3.29 -2.51 5.87
C THR A 68 2.60 -3.47 6.81
N ASP A 69 2.23 -2.97 7.98
CA ASP A 69 1.35 -3.63 8.94
C ASP A 69 -0.14 -3.43 8.63
N LEU A 70 -0.47 -2.51 7.71
CA LEU A 70 -1.85 -2.20 7.34
C LEU A 70 -2.56 -3.43 6.78
N ASP A 71 -3.76 -3.70 7.30
CA ASP A 71 -4.67 -4.66 6.72
C ASP A 71 -5.49 -4.08 5.56
N LYS A 72 -6.26 -4.95 4.91
CA LYS A 72 -7.08 -4.60 3.73
C LYS A 72 -8.16 -3.56 4.02
N GLU A 73 -8.75 -3.57 5.21
CA GLU A 73 -9.83 -2.65 5.56
C GLU A 73 -9.28 -1.31 6.04
N GLU A 74 -8.17 -1.31 6.79
CA GLU A 74 -7.44 -0.10 7.16
C GLU A 74 -6.99 0.67 5.93
N VAL A 75 -6.34 -0.01 4.98
CA VAL A 75 -5.79 0.65 3.80
C VAL A 75 -6.89 1.25 2.91
N LYS A 76 -8.01 0.55 2.70
CA LYS A 76 -9.16 1.10 1.96
C LYS A 76 -9.71 2.36 2.61
N ASN A 77 -9.71 2.40 3.94
CA ASN A 77 -10.25 3.52 4.70
C ASN A 77 -9.25 4.64 4.89
N LYS A 78 -7.94 4.41 4.86
CA LYS A 78 -6.94 5.42 5.24
C LYS A 78 -6.08 5.88 4.08
N PHE A 79 -5.95 5.08 3.02
CA PHE A 79 -5.08 5.41 1.89
C PHE A 79 -5.49 6.73 1.23
N SER A 80 -4.51 7.62 1.07
CA SER A 80 -4.66 8.94 0.45
C SER A 80 -5.74 9.84 1.05
N ARG A 81 -6.20 9.58 2.28
CA ARG A 81 -7.26 10.40 2.86
C ARG A 81 -6.80 11.83 3.13
N PHE A 82 -5.67 12.07 3.81
CA PHE A 82 -5.10 13.41 4.01
C PHE A 82 -3.60 13.34 4.29
N ALA A 83 -2.85 14.38 3.90
CA ALA A 83 -1.49 14.58 4.41
C ALA A 83 -1.57 14.94 5.89
N VAL A 84 -0.64 14.43 6.70
CA VAL A 84 -0.53 14.84 8.11
C VAL A 84 -0.18 16.32 8.16
N THR A 85 -0.97 17.09 8.90
CA THR A 85 -0.82 18.53 9.07
C THR A 85 0.24 18.87 10.12
N ALA A 86 0.75 20.11 10.11
CA ALA A 86 1.74 20.52 11.10
C ALA A 86 1.16 20.52 12.53
N ASP A 87 -0.11 20.89 12.68
CA ASP A 87 -0.80 20.90 13.97
C ASP A 87 -0.95 19.49 14.54
N GLU A 88 -1.35 18.51 13.71
CA GLU A 88 -1.41 17.09 14.12
C GLU A 88 -0.06 16.56 14.59
N VAL A 89 1.05 17.00 13.98
CA VAL A 89 2.41 16.63 14.42
C VAL A 89 2.74 17.25 15.77
N ILE A 90 2.40 18.52 15.98
CA ILE A 90 2.63 19.23 17.24
C ILE A 90 1.82 18.59 18.37
N ASP A 91 0.54 18.29 18.12
CA ASP A 91 -0.36 17.65 19.09
C ASP A 91 0.15 16.28 19.51
N ALA A 92 0.56 15.45 18.54
CA ALA A 92 1.14 14.13 18.82
C ALA A 92 2.43 14.26 19.66
N HIS A 93 3.32 15.20 19.33
CA HIS A 93 4.55 15.43 20.09
C HIS A 93 4.27 15.85 21.54
N GLN A 94 3.34 16.77 21.76
CA GLN A 94 2.98 17.24 23.09
C GLN A 94 2.42 16.10 23.95
N LEU A 95 1.53 15.28 23.36
CA LEU A 95 0.91 14.16 24.05
C LEU A 95 1.94 13.09 24.45
N VAL A 96 2.87 12.74 23.54
CA VAL A 96 3.97 11.81 23.84
C VAL A 96 4.89 12.37 24.92
N SER A 97 5.25 13.66 24.85
CA SER A 97 6.13 14.32 25.82
C SER A 97 5.54 14.39 27.22
N GLN A 98 4.21 14.41 27.34
CA GLN A 98 3.50 14.39 28.62
C GLN A 98 3.35 12.98 29.20
N GLY A 99 3.83 11.94 28.50
CA GLY A 99 3.82 10.55 28.97
C GLY A 99 2.46 9.85 28.87
N ASP A 100 1.47 10.46 28.22
CA ASP A 100 0.11 9.93 28.14
C ASP A 100 -0.17 9.27 26.78
N VAL A 101 0.79 8.48 26.30
CA VAL A 101 0.77 7.87 24.95
C VAL A 101 -0.48 7.00 24.72
N ALA A 102 -1.06 6.47 25.80
CA ALA A 102 -2.29 5.68 25.76
C ALA A 102 -3.50 6.45 25.20
N LYS A 103 -3.52 7.79 25.29
CA LYS A 103 -4.59 8.62 24.70
C LYS A 103 -4.52 8.73 23.18
N LEU A 104 -3.44 8.33 22.51
CA LEU A 104 -3.37 8.34 21.05
C LEU A 104 -4.16 7.22 20.38
N PHE A 105 -4.54 6.18 21.15
CA PHE A 105 -5.15 4.95 20.63
C PHE A 105 -6.58 4.73 21.15
N GLN A 106 -7.19 5.74 21.78
CA GLN A 106 -8.60 5.76 22.20
C GLN A 106 -9.44 6.53 21.19
#